data_AF-A0A261B7Y8-F1
#
_entry.id   AF-A0A261B7Y8-F1
#
_cell.length_a   1.000
_cell.length_b   1.000
_cell.length_c   1.000
_cell.angle_alpha   90.00
_cell.angle_beta   90.00
_cell.angle_gamma   90.00
#
_symmetry.space_group_name_H-M   'P 1'
#
loop_
_entity.id
_entity.type
_entity.pdbx_description
1 polymer ?
#
loop_
_entity_poly.entity_id
_entity_poly.type
_entity_poly.pdbx_seq_one_letter_code
_entity_poly.pdbx_strand_id
1 'polypeptide(L)'
;MAEQNHLNTNIRDFERAALQQIVITIRQYRNLLGNNIHGHEMYHALLNFMEDIVERINRVGEHPESEAGRDLIDIYFDEIFETMQVFDGLFD
;
A
#
# COMPACT_ATOMS: atom_id res chain seq x y z
N MET A 1 -18.77 20.86 5.82
CA MET A 1 -17.73 20.23 6.65
C MET A 1 -16.66 19.76 5.68
N ALA A 2 -15.55 20.50 5.57
CA ALA A 2 -14.44 20.10 4.70
C ALA A 2 -13.57 19.17 5.52
N GLU A 3 -13.75 17.86 5.33
CA GLU A 3 -12.75 16.88 5.72
C GLU A 3 -11.54 17.17 4.82
N GLN A 4 -10.64 18.01 5.31
CA GLN A 4 -9.36 18.22 4.68
C GLN A 4 -8.68 16.87 4.74
N ASN A 5 -8.71 16.15 3.61
CA ASN A 5 -7.81 15.04 3.31
C ASN A 5 -6.40 15.63 3.43
N HIS A 6 -5.88 15.69 4.66
CA HIS A 6 -4.58 16.28 4.92
C HIS A 6 -3.60 15.40 4.17
N LEU A 7 -3.03 15.92 3.08
CA LEU A 7 -2.02 15.19 2.33
C LEU A 7 -0.93 14.81 3.34
N ASN A 8 -0.64 13.51 3.48
CA ASN A 8 0.50 13.07 4.25
C ASN A 8 1.73 13.85 3.77
N THR A 9 2.32 14.68 4.62
CA THR A 9 3.49 15.51 4.29
C THR A 9 4.80 14.78 4.53
N ASN A 10 4.76 13.59 5.16
CA ASN A 10 5.92 12.71 5.32
C ASN A 10 6.22 11.91 4.05
N ILE A 11 5.33 11.90 3.04
CA ILE A 11 5.59 11.25 1.75
C ILE A 11 6.11 12.25 0.71
N ARG A 12 7.18 11.88 0.02
CA ARG A 12 7.74 12.59 -1.14
C ARG A 12 6.82 12.45 -2.35
N ASP A 13 6.95 13.33 -3.33
CA ASP A 13 6.10 13.30 -4.54
C ASP A 13 6.22 11.97 -5.31
N PHE A 14 7.44 11.41 -5.39
CA PHE A 14 7.68 10.11 -5.99
C PHE A 14 6.98 8.97 -5.23
N GLU A 15 7.08 8.94 -3.90
CA GLU A 15 6.40 7.96 -3.04
C GLU A 15 4.89 8.08 -3.18
N ARG A 16 4.36 9.31 -3.23
CA ARG A 16 2.94 9.54 -3.45
C ARG A 16 2.47 8.92 -4.78
N ALA A 17 3.22 9.11 -5.85
CA ALA A 17 2.91 8.51 -7.15
C ALA A 17 3.01 6.97 -7.09
N ALA A 18 4.04 6.43 -6.43
CA ALA A 18 4.21 5.00 -6.23
C ALA A 18 3.03 4.41 -5.42
N LEU A 19 2.63 5.03 -4.32
CA LEU A 19 1.49 4.61 -3.49
C LEU A 19 0.18 4.60 -4.27
N GLN A 20 -0.06 5.63 -5.09
CA GLN A 20 -1.24 5.67 -5.96
C GLN A 20 -1.25 4.49 -6.93
N GLN A 21 -0.10 4.19 -7.55
CA GLN A 21 0.03 3.05 -8.46
C GLN A 21 -0.20 1.72 -7.73
N ILE A 22 0.39 1.56 -6.54
CA ILE A 22 0.23 0.38 -5.68
C ILE A 22 -1.26 0.15 -5.37
N VAL A 23 -1.98 1.18 -4.90
CA VAL A 23 -3.41 1.09 -4.58
C VAL A 23 -4.24 0.69 -5.81
N ILE A 24 -3.92 1.23 -6.98
CA ILE A 24 -4.60 0.86 -8.23
C ILE A 24 -4.36 -0.62 -8.55
N THR A 25 -3.11 -1.07 -8.47
CA THR A 25 -2.72 -2.47 -8.74
C THR A 25 -3.41 -3.45 -7.78
N ILE A 26 -3.43 -3.16 -6.48
CA ILE A 26 -4.12 -3.98 -5.46
C ILE A 26 -5.60 -4.14 -5.80
N ARG A 27 -6.27 -3.03 -6.15
CA ARG A 27 -7.70 -3.04 -6.52
C ARG A 27 -7.95 -3.86 -7.79
N GLN A 28 -7.06 -3.75 -8.78
CA GLN A 28 -7.16 -4.55 -10.01
C GLN A 28 -7.02 -6.05 -9.71
N TYR A 29 -6.02 -6.45 -8.93
CA TYR A 29 -5.85 -7.86 -8.54
C TYR A 29 -7.04 -8.38 -7.76
N ARG A 30 -7.58 -7.59 -6.82
CA ARG A 30 -8.76 -7.99 -6.05
C ARG A 30 -9.98 -8.23 -6.93
N ASN A 31 -10.18 -7.40 -7.97
CA ASN A 31 -11.25 -7.60 -8.95
C ASN A 31 -11.03 -8.87 -9.80
N LEU A 32 -9.79 -9.14 -10.23
CA LEU A 32 -9.47 -10.34 -11.00
C LEU A 32 -9.69 -11.62 -10.17
N LEU A 33 -9.23 -11.63 -8.92
CA LEU A 33 -9.38 -12.76 -8.00
C LEU A 33 -10.82 -12.94 -7.54
N GLY A 34 -11.56 -11.86 -7.26
CA GLY A 34 -12.97 -11.94 -6.87
C GLY A 34 -13.88 -12.55 -7.95
N ASN A 35 -13.45 -12.50 -9.22
CA ASN A 35 -14.14 -13.15 -10.34
C ASN A 35 -13.74 -14.63 -10.52
N ASN A 36 -12.70 -15.13 -9.84
CA ASN A 36 -12.23 -16.51 -9.89
C ASN A 36 -12.30 -17.16 -8.49
N ILE A 37 -13.39 -17.87 -8.22
CA ILE A 37 -13.88 -18.18 -6.86
C ILE A 37 -13.12 -19.31 -6.12
N HIS A 38 -12.05 -19.92 -6.65
CA HIS A 38 -11.36 -21.03 -5.95
C HIS A 38 -9.83 -20.89 -5.92
N GLY A 39 -9.25 -21.09 -4.72
CA GLY A 39 -7.81 -21.37 -4.55
C GLY A 39 -6.89 -20.21 -4.17
N HIS A 40 -7.43 -19.03 -3.82
CA HIS A 40 -6.65 -17.80 -3.68
C HIS A 40 -6.54 -17.22 -2.26
N GLU A 41 -6.71 -18.01 -1.20
CA GLU A 41 -6.63 -17.54 0.20
C GLU A 41 -5.30 -16.81 0.49
N MET A 42 -4.18 -17.35 0.01
CA MET A 42 -2.86 -16.73 0.15
C MET A 42 -2.79 -15.37 -0.58
N TYR A 43 -3.38 -15.26 -1.77
CA TYR A 43 -3.42 -14.00 -2.51
C TYR A 43 -4.30 -12.96 -1.80
N HIS A 44 -5.45 -13.36 -1.25
CA HIS A 44 -6.27 -12.48 -0.43
C HIS A 44 -5.53 -12.01 0.82
N ALA A 45 -4.79 -12.89 1.49
CA ALA A 45 -3.99 -12.53 2.66
C ALA A 45 -2.90 -11.50 2.31
N LEU A 46 -2.18 -11.69 1.21
CA LEU A 46 -1.15 -10.77 0.76
C LEU A 46 -1.75 -9.41 0.30
N LEU A 47 -2.90 -9.41 -0.38
CA LEU A 47 -3.60 -8.17 -0.75
C LEU A 47 -4.07 -7.40 0.51
N ASN A 48 -4.61 -8.10 1.51
CA ASN A 48 -5.02 -7.49 2.77
C ASN A 48 -3.82 -6.89 3.51
N PHE A 49 -2.67 -7.58 3.50
CA PHE A 49 -1.45 -7.08 4.11
C PHE A 49 -1.00 -5.76 3.47
N MET A 50 -0.98 -5.67 2.14
CA MET A 50 -0.62 -4.42 1.47
C MET A 50 -1.61 -3.29 1.75
N GLU A 51 -2.92 -3.57 1.86
CA GLU A 51 -3.91 -2.57 2.26
C GLU A 51 -3.70 -2.05 3.68
N ASP A 52 -3.32 -2.92 4.62
CA ASP A 52 -2.96 -2.51 5.99
C ASP A 52 -1.75 -1.58 5.99
N ILE A 53 -0.73 -1.86 5.17
CA ILE A 53 0.43 -0.95 5.04
C ILE A 53 0.01 0.41 4.46
N VAL A 54 -0.84 0.42 3.43
CA VAL A 54 -1.38 1.68 2.86
C VAL A 54 -2.12 2.48 3.95
N GLU A 55 -2.91 1.82 4.79
CA GLU A 55 -3.58 2.47 5.91
C GLU A 55 -2.57 3.04 6.93
N ARG A 56 -1.52 2.29 7.27
CA ARG A 56 -0.46 2.76 8.16
C ARG A 56 0.27 3.99 7.59
N ILE A 57 0.58 3.99 6.30
CA ILE A 57 1.15 5.15 5.60
C ILE A 57 0.22 6.37 5.75
N ASN A 58 -1.10 6.20 5.58
CA ASN A 58 -2.04 7.31 5.75
C ASN A 58 -2.05 7.84 7.20
N ARG A 59 -1.99 6.95 8.20
CA ARG A 59 -1.91 7.33 9.62
C ARG A 59 -0.66 8.13 9.97
N VAL A 60 0.49 7.85 9.34
CA VAL A 60 1.69 8.69 9.51
C VAL A 60 1.43 10.13 9.05
N GLY A 61 0.55 10.31 8.07
CA GLY A 61 0.13 11.63 7.57
C GLY A 61 -0.76 12.43 8.52
N GLU A 62 -1.30 11.80 9.58
CA GLU A 62 -2.03 12.49 10.65
C GLU A 62 -1.09 13.27 11.57
N HIS A 63 0.22 12.97 11.51
CA HIS A 63 1.26 13.66 12.25
C HIS A 63 2.00 14.69 11.37
N PRO A 64 2.54 15.76 11.98
CA PRO A 64 3.41 16.69 11.27
C PRO A 64 4.59 16.00 10.60
N GLU A 65 5.11 16.63 9.56
CA GLU A 65 6.32 16.18 8.88
C GLU A 65 7.51 16.05 9.85
N SER A 66 8.17 14.89 9.84
CA SER A 66 9.32 14.60 10.69
C SER A 66 10.25 13.58 10.04
N GLU A 67 11.52 13.59 10.45
CA GLU A 67 12.50 12.58 10.00
C GLU A 67 12.05 11.17 10.37
N ALA A 68 11.62 10.95 11.62
CA ALA A 68 11.07 9.67 12.06
C ALA A 68 9.81 9.24 11.26
N GLY A 69 8.96 10.19 10.88
CA GLY A 69 7.80 9.92 10.02
C GLY A 69 8.22 9.46 8.62
N ARG A 70 9.20 10.12 8.02
CA ARG A 70 9.76 9.75 6.70
C ARG A 70 10.48 8.40 6.75
N ASP A 71 11.27 8.14 7.80
CA ASP A 71 11.94 6.84 7.99
C ASP A 71 10.92 5.71 8.08
N LEU A 72 9.80 5.95 8.78
CA LEU A 72 8.72 4.98 8.89
C LEU A 72 7.98 4.77 7.55
N ILE A 73 7.83 5.82 6.75
CA ILE A 73 7.32 5.71 5.37
C ILE A 73 8.26 4.83 4.52
N ASP A 74 9.57 5.06 4.58
CA ASP A 74 10.55 4.29 3.82
C ASP A 74 10.45 2.79 4.17
N ILE A 75 10.35 2.45 5.47
CA ILE A 75 10.12 1.06 5.93
C ILE A 75 8.84 0.46 5.32
N TYR A 76 7.73 1.21 5.31
CA TYR A 76 6.48 0.72 4.76
C TYR A 76 6.53 0.51 3.25
N PHE A 77 7.27 1.35 2.52
CA PHE A 77 7.50 1.12 1.09
C PHE A 77 8.31 -0.15 0.85
N ASP A 78 9.36 -0.39 1.64
CA ASP A 78 10.15 -1.63 1.56
C ASP A 78 9.27 -2.86 1.81
N GLU A 79 8.42 -2.85 2.83
CA GLU A 79 7.47 -3.95 3.12
C GLU A 79 6.49 -4.21 1.95
N ILE A 80 6.00 -3.15 1.29
CA ILE A 80 5.14 -3.30 0.12
C ILE A 80 5.93 -3.92 -1.05
N PHE A 81 7.15 -3.43 -1.31
CA PHE A 81 7.97 -3.94 -2.40
C PHE A 81 8.34 -5.41 -2.19
N GLU A 82 8.70 -5.82 -0.98
CA GLU A 82 8.96 -7.22 -0.64
C GLU A 82 7.72 -8.09 -0.86
N THR A 83 6.55 -7.60 -0.45
CA THR A 83 5.29 -8.33 -0.69
C THR A 83 4.98 -8.47 -2.17
N MET A 84 5.20 -7.42 -2.97
CA MET A 84 5.04 -7.48 -4.42
C MET A 84 5.99 -8.48 -5.07
N GLN A 85 7.24 -8.60 -4.61
CA GLN A 85 8.16 -9.63 -5.11
C GLN A 85 7.65 -11.05 -4.82
N VAL A 86 7.00 -11.25 -3.66
CA VAL A 86 6.34 -12.54 -3.36
C VAL A 86 5.18 -12.79 -4.34
N PHE A 87 4.39 -11.78 -4.71
CA PHE A 87 3.37 -11.92 -5.75
C PHE A 87 3.98 -12.29 -7.10
N ASP A 88 5.01 -11.58 -7.55
CA ASP A 88 5.64 -11.82 -8.85
C ASP A 88 6.20 -13.26 -8.93
N GLY A 89 6.86 -13.74 -7.88
CA GLY A 89 7.37 -15.12 -7.81
C GLY A 89 6.29 -16.21 -7.72
N LEU A 90 5.03 -15.86 -7.48
CA LEU A 90 3.89 -16.79 -7.51
C LEU A 90 3.22 -16.89 -8.88
N PHE A 91 3.49 -15.94 -9.78
CA PHE A 91 2.94 -15.87 -11.14
C PHE A 91 3.95 -16.21 -12.26
N ASP A 92 5.21 -16.46 -11.92
CA ASP A 92 6.23 -17.11 -12.77
C ASP A 92 6.04 -18.64 -12.83
#